data_AF-A0A0Q5BT81-F1
#
_entry.id   AF-A0A0Q5BT81-F1
#
_cell.length_a   1.000
_cell.length_b   1.000
_cell.length_c   1.000
_cell.angle_alpha   90.00
_cell.angle_beta   90.00
_cell.angle_gamma   90.00
#
_symmetry.space_group_name_H-M   'P 1'
#
loop_
_entity.id
_entity.type
_entity.pdbx_description
1 polymer ?
#
loop_
_entity_poly.entity_id
_entity_poly.type
_entity_poly.pdbx_seq_one_letter_code
_entity_poly.pdbx_strand_id
1 'polypeptide(L)'
;MHVRSRTLLGVAALTALAALSGCTPADPAAEPTASAGAPTSAPEATITPSSDPATPTPTATPTAAPTAADATSLLVGPTSFSLVDDSGTELGTWEYRDATGAVAALTEAFGSAPTESDDVPYEGYRTRNSSWPGFDFKDTEVYDAGGPESQYPEPDFLLAVNAPAVGDVAISTLSGVAVGDAAVEVRDEHPEAVQGDSLGIFDFDRTPVGVLDGTELTNSVGVLADDEITVSGLRAPFVNWGV
;
A
#
# COMPACT_ATOMS: atom_id res chain seq x y z
N MET A 1 36.09 14.20 -12.55
CA MET A 1 35.48 13.90 -11.24
C MET A 1 35.54 12.40 -11.01
N HIS A 2 36.01 11.98 -9.84
CA HIS A 2 36.22 10.57 -9.48
C HIS A 2 34.90 9.84 -9.15
N VAL A 3 34.75 8.67 -9.78
CA VAL A 3 34.09 7.42 -9.38
C VAL A 3 33.27 7.42 -8.07
N ARG A 4 32.01 6.97 -8.15
CA ARG A 4 31.46 5.97 -7.22
C ARG A 4 30.64 4.92 -7.99
N SER A 5 31.37 3.91 -8.47
CA SER A 5 30.84 2.60 -8.83
C SER A 5 30.18 1.98 -7.58
N ARG A 6 28.89 1.64 -7.65
CA ARG A 6 28.21 0.86 -6.62
C ARG A 6 28.20 -0.60 -7.06
N THR A 7 29.07 -1.37 -6.44
CA THR A 7 29.19 -2.81 -6.59
C THR A 7 27.93 -3.49 -6.05
N LEU A 8 27.15 -4.12 -6.92
CA LEU A 8 26.09 -5.06 -6.53
C LEU A 8 26.75 -6.32 -5.96
N LEU A 9 26.63 -6.50 -4.64
CA LEU A 9 26.93 -7.77 -3.98
C LEU A 9 25.72 -8.68 -4.15
N GLY A 10 25.80 -9.58 -5.14
CA GLY A 10 24.94 -10.75 -5.21
C GLY A 10 25.22 -11.68 -4.03
N VAL A 11 24.17 -12.02 -3.29
CA VAL A 11 24.21 -13.12 -2.32
C VAL A 11 23.31 -14.23 -2.83
N ALA A 12 23.94 -15.38 -3.00
CA ALA A 12 23.40 -16.61 -3.54
C ALA A 12 22.31 -17.22 -2.65
N ALA A 13 21.36 -17.88 -3.31
CA ALA A 13 20.39 -18.79 -2.74
C ALA A 13 21.05 -20.01 -2.08
N LEU A 14 20.52 -20.45 -0.94
CA LEU A 14 20.63 -21.84 -0.46
C LEU A 14 19.43 -22.21 0.45
N THR A 15 18.57 -23.05 -0.11
CA THR A 15 17.82 -24.18 0.48
C THR A 15 17.79 -24.38 2.00
N ALA A 16 16.60 -24.62 2.58
CA ALA A 16 16.12 -25.96 3.00
C ALA A 16 14.95 -25.92 4.02
N LEU A 17 14.07 -26.92 3.89
CA LEU A 17 12.92 -27.27 4.73
C LEU A 17 13.16 -27.26 6.25
N ALA A 18 12.14 -26.84 7.02
CA ALA A 18 11.80 -27.47 8.30
C ALA A 18 10.32 -27.28 8.66
N ALA A 19 9.54 -28.36 8.53
CA ALA A 19 8.23 -28.49 9.17
C ALA A 19 8.43 -28.98 10.60
N LEU A 20 7.91 -28.26 11.59
CA LEU A 20 7.81 -28.72 12.97
C LEU A 20 6.41 -28.42 13.52
N SER A 21 5.59 -29.47 13.57
CA SER A 21 4.41 -29.56 14.42
C SER A 21 4.84 -29.59 15.89
N GLY A 22 4.30 -28.68 16.70
CA GLY A 22 4.49 -28.67 18.15
C GLY A 22 3.16 -28.72 18.88
N CYS A 23 2.73 -29.92 19.29
CA CYS A 23 1.67 -30.12 20.27
C CYS A 23 2.22 -29.85 21.67
N THR A 24 1.60 -28.97 22.44
CA THR A 24 1.83 -28.82 23.89
C THR A 24 0.74 -29.60 24.65
N PRO A 25 1.11 -30.53 25.56
CA PRO A 25 0.15 -31.08 26.50
C PRO A 25 -0.04 -30.15 27.70
N ALA A 26 -1.29 -30.09 28.13
CA ALA A 26 -1.80 -29.34 29.29
C ALA A 26 -1.27 -29.90 30.63
N ASP A 27 -0.96 -28.98 31.55
CA ASP A 27 -0.62 -29.27 32.95
C ASP A 27 -1.91 -29.27 33.80
N PRO A 28 -2.19 -30.33 34.60
CA PRO A 28 -3.39 -30.36 35.43
C PRO A 28 -3.18 -29.61 36.74
N ALA A 29 -4.05 -28.63 36.96
CA ALA A 29 -4.28 -27.97 38.24
C ALA A 29 -4.66 -28.97 39.35
N ALA A 30 -3.98 -28.88 40.49
CA ALA A 30 -4.39 -29.53 41.72
C ALA A 30 -5.19 -28.54 42.59
N GLU A 31 -6.43 -28.90 42.88
CA GLU A 31 -7.32 -28.22 43.84
C GLU A 31 -7.32 -28.95 45.22
N PRO A 32 -7.89 -28.34 46.27
CA PRO A 32 -7.29 -28.29 47.60
C PRO A 32 -7.84 -29.33 48.59
N THR A 33 -7.18 -29.46 49.75
CA THR A 33 -7.83 -30.05 50.94
C THR A 33 -7.41 -29.30 52.20
N ALA A 34 -8.41 -28.71 52.86
CA ALA A 34 -8.33 -28.13 54.20
C ALA A 34 -8.42 -29.22 55.27
N SER A 35 -7.80 -29.02 56.45
CA SER A 35 -8.51 -28.98 57.74
C SER A 35 -7.57 -28.91 58.97
N ALA A 36 -7.84 -27.89 59.80
CA ALA A 36 -7.89 -27.84 61.28
C ALA A 36 -6.66 -28.14 62.17
N GLY A 37 -6.39 -27.18 63.07
CA GLY A 37 -5.73 -27.40 64.37
C GLY A 37 -5.09 -26.14 64.96
N ALA A 38 -5.81 -25.41 65.82
CA ALA A 38 -5.30 -24.33 66.68
C ALA A 38 -4.91 -24.86 68.09
N PRO A 39 -4.42 -24.05 69.04
CA PRO A 39 -3.26 -23.14 69.02
C PRO A 39 -2.32 -23.40 70.23
N THR A 40 -1.13 -22.79 70.29
CA THR A 40 -0.41 -22.52 71.56
C THR A 40 0.54 -21.32 71.37
N SER A 41 0.38 -20.35 72.27
CA SER A 41 1.08 -19.05 72.31
C SER A 41 2.44 -19.12 72.99
N ALA A 42 3.42 -18.37 72.47
CA ALA A 42 4.58 -17.83 73.20
C ALA A 42 5.19 -16.65 72.40
N PRO A 43 5.93 -15.71 73.03
CA PRO A 43 5.83 -14.28 72.70
C PRO A 43 7.00 -13.69 71.89
N GLU A 44 6.74 -12.49 71.37
CA GLU A 44 7.66 -11.36 71.21
C GLU A 44 8.70 -11.37 70.07
N ALA A 45 8.43 -10.56 69.04
CA ALA A 45 9.37 -9.56 68.51
C ALA A 45 8.59 -8.56 67.62
N THR A 46 8.40 -7.35 68.10
CA THR A 46 7.86 -6.23 67.29
C THR A 46 8.92 -5.82 66.28
N ILE A 47 8.75 -6.23 65.02
CA ILE A 47 9.51 -5.71 63.89
C ILE A 47 8.56 -4.76 63.15
N THR A 48 8.78 -3.45 63.27
CA THR A 48 8.07 -2.48 62.43
C THR A 48 8.56 -2.62 60.99
N PRO A 49 7.72 -3.01 60.02
CA PRO A 49 8.11 -2.97 58.62
C PRO A 49 8.26 -1.51 58.22
N SER A 50 9.48 -1.13 57.81
CA SER A 50 9.69 0.13 57.10
C SER A 50 9.17 -0.07 55.69
N SER A 51 7.94 0.38 55.44
CA SER A 51 7.35 0.44 54.11
C SER A 51 8.00 1.60 53.36
N ASP A 52 9.11 1.34 52.68
CA ASP A 52 9.64 2.27 51.69
C ASP A 52 8.60 2.38 50.56
N PRO A 53 8.07 3.56 50.23
CA PRO A 53 7.10 3.69 49.16
C PRO A 53 7.76 3.27 47.84
N ALA A 54 7.30 2.17 47.27
CA ALA A 54 7.69 1.73 45.95
C ALA A 54 7.48 2.90 44.97
N THR A 55 8.57 3.37 44.37
CA THR A 55 8.50 4.39 43.32
C THR A 55 7.70 3.77 42.16
N PRO A 56 6.63 4.42 41.68
CA PRO A 56 5.83 3.86 40.61
C PRO A 56 6.71 3.74 39.36
N THR A 57 6.83 2.53 38.83
CA THR A 57 7.44 2.31 37.52
C THR A 57 6.61 3.06 36.48
N PRO A 58 7.20 3.93 35.64
CA PRO A 58 6.46 4.59 34.58
C PRO A 58 5.87 3.52 33.64
N THR A 59 4.54 3.49 33.56
CA THR A 59 3.83 2.70 32.55
C THR A 59 4.13 3.29 31.19
N ALA A 60 4.63 2.48 30.25
CA ALA A 60 4.81 2.92 28.87
C ALA A 60 3.46 3.35 28.30
N THR A 61 3.39 4.59 27.80
CA THR A 61 2.24 5.06 27.01
C THR A 61 2.18 4.24 25.73
N PRO A 62 1.00 3.69 25.35
CA PRO A 62 0.85 3.02 24.06
C PRO A 62 1.24 3.97 22.92
N THR A 63 2.14 3.53 22.04
CA THR A 63 2.37 4.19 20.76
C THR A 63 1.10 4.08 19.92
N ALA A 64 0.69 5.17 19.28
CA ALA A 64 -0.44 5.14 18.35
C ALA A 64 -0.15 4.15 17.22
N ALA A 65 -1.19 3.48 16.71
CA ALA A 65 -1.04 2.66 15.52
C ALA A 65 -0.69 3.56 14.32
N PRO A 66 0.14 3.08 13.38
CA PRO A 66 0.49 3.86 12.20
C PRO A 66 -0.76 4.13 11.36
N THR A 67 -0.82 5.31 10.75
CA THR A 67 -1.95 5.75 9.91
C THR A 67 -1.46 6.18 8.53
N ALA A 68 -2.36 6.59 7.63
CA ALA A 68 -1.99 7.06 6.30
C ALA A 68 -1.04 8.29 6.37
N ALA A 69 -1.08 9.07 7.44
CA ALA A 69 -0.15 10.18 7.70
C ALA A 69 1.33 9.74 7.79
N ASP A 70 1.59 8.47 8.12
CA ASP A 70 2.94 7.91 8.22
C ASP A 70 3.47 7.40 6.87
N ALA A 71 2.68 7.54 5.80
CA ALA A 71 3.07 7.07 4.47
C ALA A 71 4.30 7.82 3.95
N THR A 72 5.27 7.07 3.43
CA THR A 72 6.42 7.61 2.70
C THR A 72 6.41 7.22 1.23
N SER A 73 5.58 6.25 0.85
CA SER A 73 5.41 5.88 -0.55
C SER A 73 3.99 5.47 -0.90
N LEU A 74 3.60 5.79 -2.14
CA LEU A 74 2.42 5.30 -2.82
C LEU A 74 2.86 4.36 -3.93
N LEU A 75 2.41 3.11 -3.85
CA LEU A 75 2.71 2.07 -4.82
C LEU A 75 1.50 1.90 -5.74
N VAL A 76 1.69 2.20 -7.03
CA VAL A 76 0.68 2.06 -8.07
C VAL A 76 0.72 0.62 -8.60
N GLY A 77 -0.39 -0.10 -8.45
CA GLY A 77 -0.57 -1.45 -8.98
C GLY A 77 -1.63 -1.51 -10.08
N PRO A 78 -1.85 -2.69 -10.68
CA PRO A 78 -2.79 -2.85 -11.79
C PRO A 78 -4.26 -2.86 -11.34
N THR A 79 -4.55 -3.27 -10.11
CA THR A 79 -5.93 -3.41 -9.59
C THR A 79 -6.20 -2.55 -8.37
N SER A 80 -5.16 -2.00 -7.76
CA SER A 80 -5.22 -1.16 -6.57
C SER A 80 -3.99 -0.27 -6.48
N PHE A 81 -4.04 0.74 -5.61
CA PHE A 81 -2.84 1.38 -5.08
C PHE A 81 -2.71 1.11 -3.58
N SER A 82 -1.48 1.18 -3.07
CA SER A 82 -1.20 1.01 -1.64
C SER A 82 -0.36 2.15 -1.10
N LEU A 83 -0.57 2.50 0.16
CA LEU A 83 0.29 3.40 0.92
C LEU A 83 1.18 2.57 1.84
N VAL A 84 2.47 2.88 1.88
CA VAL A 84 3.45 2.19 2.71
C VAL A 84 4.31 3.19 3.49
N ASP A 85 4.71 2.79 4.70
CA ASP A 85 5.64 3.55 5.53
C ASP A 85 7.11 3.34 5.12
N ASP A 86 8.02 3.97 5.87
CA ASP A 86 9.46 3.93 5.60
C ASP A 86 10.11 2.55 5.84
N SER A 87 9.42 1.69 6.59
CA SER A 87 9.81 0.30 6.84
C SER A 87 9.29 -0.65 5.76
N GLY A 88 8.45 -0.17 4.84
CA GLY A 88 7.75 -0.96 3.84
C GLY A 88 6.49 -1.65 4.38
N THR A 89 5.99 -1.23 5.55
CA THR A 89 4.73 -1.73 6.10
C THR A 89 3.55 -1.09 5.37
N GLU A 90 2.59 -1.91 4.95
CA GLU A 90 1.36 -1.45 4.31
C GLU A 90 0.43 -0.76 5.33
N LEU A 91 0.06 0.48 5.01
CA LEU A 91 -0.84 1.33 5.79
C LEU A 91 -2.29 1.24 5.30
N GLY A 92 -2.46 0.80 4.04
CA GLY A 92 -3.73 0.53 3.41
C GLY A 92 -3.61 0.28 1.90
N THR A 93 -4.65 -0.32 1.35
CA THR A 93 -4.79 -0.62 -0.09
C THR A 93 -6.20 -0.29 -0.54
N TRP A 94 -6.32 0.34 -1.71
CA TRP A 94 -7.59 0.75 -2.29
C TRP A 94 -7.72 0.18 -3.69
N GLU A 95 -8.71 -0.68 -3.88
CA GLU A 95 -9.03 -1.25 -5.18
C GLU A 95 -9.65 -0.19 -6.08
N TYR A 96 -9.33 -0.20 -7.38
CA TYR A 96 -9.89 0.78 -8.33
C TYR A 96 -11.41 0.65 -8.53
N ARG A 97 -12.03 -0.38 -7.95
CA ARG A 97 -13.47 -0.65 -7.93
C ARG A 97 -14.12 -0.39 -6.57
N ASP A 98 -13.40 0.28 -5.67
CA ASP A 98 -13.96 0.77 -4.42
C ASP A 98 -13.27 2.10 -4.06
N ALA A 99 -13.92 3.20 -4.40
CA ALA A 99 -13.43 4.54 -4.06
C ALA A 99 -13.53 4.88 -2.55
N THR A 100 -14.12 4.01 -1.72
CA THR A 100 -14.44 4.31 -0.33
C THR A 100 -13.20 4.71 0.47
N GLY A 101 -13.19 5.97 0.92
CA GLY A 101 -12.14 6.48 1.79
C GLY A 101 -10.80 6.76 1.11
N ALA A 102 -10.65 6.50 -0.21
CA ALA A 102 -9.38 6.69 -0.92
C ALA A 102 -8.90 8.15 -0.88
N VAL A 103 -9.76 9.12 -1.20
CA VAL A 103 -9.43 10.55 -1.15
C VAL A 103 -9.08 11.01 0.26
N ALA A 104 -9.74 10.46 1.29
CA ALA A 104 -9.45 10.79 2.68
C ALA A 104 -8.06 10.30 3.10
N ALA A 105 -7.71 9.06 2.74
CA ALA A 105 -6.39 8.49 2.99
C ALA A 105 -5.28 9.23 2.24
N LEU A 106 -5.52 9.59 0.97
CA LEU A 106 -4.58 10.40 0.18
C LEU A 106 -4.40 11.81 0.77
N THR A 107 -5.49 12.44 1.25
CA THR A 107 -5.43 13.74 1.93
C THR A 107 -4.57 13.67 3.19
N GLU A 108 -4.72 12.59 3.97
CA GLU A 108 -3.93 12.35 5.17
C GLU A 108 -2.45 12.12 4.83
N ALA A 109 -2.16 11.23 3.87
CA ALA A 109 -0.81 10.90 3.44
C ALA A 109 -0.07 12.09 2.82
N PHE A 110 -0.72 12.86 1.94
CA PHE A 110 -0.12 14.02 1.30
C PHE A 110 -0.12 15.27 2.19
N GLY A 111 -0.70 15.20 3.39
CA GLY A 111 -0.75 16.29 4.36
C GLY A 111 -1.49 17.55 3.88
N SER A 112 -2.31 17.43 2.84
CA SER A 112 -3.01 18.56 2.22
C SER A 112 -4.30 18.12 1.54
N ALA A 113 -5.31 19.00 1.56
CA ALA A 113 -6.55 18.77 0.84
C ALA A 113 -6.35 18.92 -0.68
N PRO A 114 -7.03 18.11 -1.51
CA PRO A 114 -7.00 18.24 -2.96
C PRO A 114 -7.69 19.53 -3.42
N THR A 115 -7.37 19.94 -4.64
CA THR A 115 -8.22 20.84 -5.42
C THR A 115 -9.29 20.01 -6.11
N GLU A 116 -10.56 20.32 -5.84
CA GLU A 116 -11.70 19.62 -6.43
C GLU A 116 -12.16 20.31 -7.72
N SER A 117 -12.43 19.53 -8.75
CA SER A 117 -13.10 19.99 -9.96
C SER A 117 -14.01 18.91 -10.51
N ASP A 118 -15.18 19.30 -11.01
CA ASP A 118 -16.03 18.39 -11.78
C ASP A 118 -15.71 18.57 -13.28
N ASP A 119 -15.42 17.49 -13.98
CA ASP A 119 -15.33 17.44 -15.44
C ASP A 119 -16.59 16.77 -15.99
N VAL A 120 -17.07 17.28 -17.13
CA VAL A 120 -18.18 16.71 -17.88
C VAL A 120 -17.65 16.38 -19.28
N PRO A 121 -17.03 15.21 -19.47
CA PRO A 121 -16.61 14.78 -20.79
C PRO A 121 -17.76 14.79 -21.81
N TYR A 122 -17.37 14.94 -23.08
CA TYR A 122 -18.23 14.70 -24.22
C TYR A 122 -18.75 13.27 -24.09
N GLU A 123 -20.08 13.08 -24.12
CA GLU A 123 -20.85 11.85 -23.80
C GLU A 123 -21.53 11.80 -22.41
N GLY A 124 -21.29 12.79 -21.54
CA GLY A 124 -22.20 13.11 -20.44
C GLY A 124 -21.99 12.34 -19.13
N TYR A 125 -21.00 11.46 -19.07
CA TYR A 125 -20.45 11.00 -17.80
C TYR A 125 -19.80 12.18 -17.09
N ARG A 126 -19.93 12.24 -15.77
CA ARG A 126 -19.31 13.31 -14.97
C ARG A 126 -18.26 12.67 -14.10
N THR A 127 -17.06 13.21 -14.16
CA THR A 127 -15.94 12.76 -13.33
C THR A 127 -15.67 13.83 -12.28
N ARG A 128 -15.49 13.44 -11.02
CA ARG A 128 -14.90 14.34 -10.02
C ARG A 128 -13.40 14.10 -9.98
N ASN A 129 -12.64 15.16 -10.14
CA ASN A 129 -11.18 15.12 -10.02
C ASN A 129 -10.76 15.75 -8.70
N SER A 130 -10.07 14.96 -7.88
CA SER A 130 -9.36 15.42 -6.68
C SER A 130 -7.87 15.51 -7.02
N SER A 131 -7.35 16.74 -7.14
CA SER A 131 -5.99 17.00 -7.62
C SER A 131 -5.04 17.46 -6.53
N TRP A 132 -3.84 16.88 -6.51
CA TRP A 132 -2.64 17.38 -5.83
C TRP A 132 -1.58 17.75 -6.88
N PRO A 133 -0.51 18.50 -6.51
CA PRO A 133 0.54 18.83 -7.46
C PRO A 133 1.17 17.59 -8.11
N GLY A 134 0.86 17.35 -9.39
CA GLY A 134 1.36 16.21 -10.16
C GLY A 134 0.65 14.87 -9.89
N PHE A 135 -0.49 14.87 -9.21
CA PHE A 135 -1.28 13.67 -8.95
C PHE A 135 -2.77 13.96 -9.06
N ASP A 136 -3.49 13.19 -9.87
CA ASP A 136 -4.94 13.29 -10.03
C ASP A 136 -5.61 11.97 -9.66
N PHE A 137 -6.63 12.05 -8.79
CA PHE A 137 -7.60 11.00 -8.53
C PHE A 137 -8.91 11.34 -9.26
N LYS A 138 -9.30 10.51 -10.22
CA LYS A 138 -10.45 10.76 -11.11
C LYS A 138 -11.58 9.78 -10.78
N ASP A 139 -12.52 10.20 -9.96
CA ASP A 139 -13.73 9.46 -9.61
C ASP A 139 -14.71 9.49 -10.80
N THR A 140 -14.90 8.34 -11.44
CA THR A 140 -15.74 8.12 -12.62
C THR A 140 -17.17 7.69 -12.26
N GLU A 141 -17.42 7.28 -11.01
CA GLU A 141 -18.70 6.75 -10.55
C GLU A 141 -19.66 7.81 -10.00
N VAL A 142 -19.23 9.07 -9.83
CA VAL A 142 -20.06 10.15 -9.27
C VAL A 142 -21.44 10.27 -9.94
N TYR A 143 -21.60 9.78 -11.18
CA TYR A 143 -22.91 9.71 -11.84
C TYR A 143 -23.11 8.42 -12.66
N ASP A 144 -23.56 7.35 -11.99
CA ASP A 144 -24.25 6.23 -12.65
C ASP A 144 -25.52 6.75 -13.38
N ALA A 145 -25.63 6.44 -14.67
CA ALA A 145 -26.78 6.78 -15.50
C ALA A 145 -28.04 5.93 -15.18
N GLY A 146 -27.97 5.05 -14.17
CA GLY A 146 -29.05 4.14 -13.75
C GLY A 146 -29.27 3.00 -14.74
N GLY A 147 -28.23 2.66 -15.51
CA GLY A 147 -28.25 1.51 -16.42
C GLY A 147 -28.00 0.19 -15.67
N PRO A 148 -28.24 -0.96 -16.30
CA PRO A 148 -27.76 -2.22 -15.75
C PRO A 148 -26.21 -2.16 -15.66
N GLU A 149 -25.65 -2.59 -14.53
CA GLU A 149 -24.20 -2.75 -14.37
C GLU A 149 -23.63 -3.58 -15.53
N SER A 150 -22.57 -3.07 -16.15
CA SER A 150 -21.82 -3.80 -17.17
C SER A 150 -21.29 -5.11 -16.58
N GLN A 151 -21.23 -6.17 -17.38
CA GLN A 151 -20.60 -7.43 -16.97
C GLN A 151 -19.13 -7.23 -16.56
N TYR A 152 -18.49 -6.20 -17.11
CA TYR A 152 -17.19 -5.72 -16.69
C TYR A 152 -17.33 -4.23 -16.37
N PRO A 153 -17.57 -3.86 -15.11
CA PRO A 153 -17.69 -2.47 -14.73
C PRO A 153 -16.34 -1.77 -14.94
N GLU A 154 -16.43 -0.54 -15.42
CA GLU A 154 -15.32 0.41 -15.43
C GLU A 154 -14.80 0.58 -14.00
N PRO A 155 -13.52 0.95 -13.80
CA PRO A 155 -13.08 1.33 -12.47
C PRO A 155 -13.91 2.51 -11.94
N ASP A 156 -14.14 2.55 -10.63
CA ASP A 156 -14.76 3.67 -9.91
C ASP A 156 -13.87 4.91 -9.96
N PHE A 157 -12.55 4.70 -10.04
CA PHE A 157 -11.60 5.78 -10.19
C PHE A 157 -10.34 5.39 -10.96
N LEU A 158 -9.67 6.42 -11.50
CA LEU A 158 -8.37 6.31 -12.14
C LEU A 158 -7.34 7.21 -11.46
N LEU A 159 -6.08 6.80 -11.48
CA LEU A 159 -4.95 7.62 -11.10
C LEU A 159 -4.22 8.14 -12.34
N ALA A 160 -3.89 9.44 -12.32
CA ALA A 160 -2.91 10.01 -13.23
C ALA A 160 -1.79 10.67 -12.43
N VAL A 161 -0.60 10.08 -12.50
CA VAL A 161 0.61 10.57 -11.83
C VAL A 161 1.50 11.24 -12.87
N ASN A 162 1.94 12.46 -12.60
CA ASN A 162 2.80 13.27 -13.47
C ASN A 162 3.97 13.91 -12.69
N ALA A 163 4.18 13.51 -11.44
CA ALA A 163 5.32 13.88 -10.61
C ALA A 163 5.81 12.65 -9.82
N PRO A 164 7.11 12.58 -9.46
CA PRO A 164 7.66 11.46 -8.69
C PRO A 164 7.19 11.40 -7.25
N ALA A 165 6.58 12.47 -6.74
CA ALA A 165 6.15 12.59 -5.35
C ALA A 165 5.07 13.66 -5.19
N VAL A 166 4.28 13.54 -4.12
CA VAL A 166 3.42 14.61 -3.61
C VAL A 166 3.84 14.88 -2.16
N GLY A 167 4.41 16.07 -1.91
CA GLY A 167 5.04 16.35 -0.62
C GLY A 167 6.22 15.40 -0.38
N ASP A 168 6.20 14.70 0.75
CA ASP A 168 7.23 13.73 1.14
C ASP A 168 6.88 12.27 0.73
N VAL A 169 5.74 12.05 0.07
CA VAL A 169 5.30 10.71 -0.37
C VAL A 169 5.80 10.44 -1.79
N ALA A 170 6.76 9.54 -1.93
CA ALA A 170 7.25 9.08 -3.24
C ALA A 170 6.20 8.23 -3.95
N ILE A 171 6.15 8.28 -5.28
CA ILE A 171 5.16 7.55 -6.09
C ILE A 171 5.87 6.73 -7.15
N SER A 172 5.57 5.43 -7.21
CA SER A 172 6.17 4.50 -8.17
C SER A 172 5.23 3.34 -8.50
N THR A 173 5.55 2.58 -9.54
CA THR A 173 4.95 1.25 -9.79
C THR A 173 5.39 0.24 -8.72
N LEU A 174 4.75 -0.93 -8.66
CA LEU A 174 5.19 -2.03 -7.78
C LEU A 174 6.64 -2.47 -8.05
N SER A 175 7.11 -2.29 -9.29
CA SER A 175 8.47 -2.60 -9.72
C SER A 175 9.47 -1.46 -9.49
N GLY A 176 9.01 -0.31 -8.95
CA GLY A 176 9.86 0.83 -8.59
C GLY A 176 10.07 1.88 -9.68
N VAL A 177 9.37 1.79 -10.81
CA VAL A 177 9.45 2.80 -11.88
C VAL A 177 8.66 4.05 -11.49
N ALA A 178 9.26 5.22 -11.64
CA ALA A 178 8.69 6.51 -11.25
C ALA A 178 8.77 7.54 -12.38
N VAL A 179 7.99 8.62 -12.23
CA VAL A 179 8.09 9.78 -13.13
C VAL A 179 9.48 10.42 -13.01
N GLY A 180 10.14 10.67 -14.13
CA GLY A 180 11.50 11.18 -14.17
C GLY A 180 12.58 10.12 -14.45
N ASP A 181 12.24 8.83 -14.40
CA ASP A 181 13.17 7.77 -14.78
C ASP A 181 13.48 7.80 -16.28
N ALA A 182 14.67 7.33 -16.66
CA ALA A 182 15.07 7.28 -18.06
C ALA A 182 14.35 6.12 -18.78
N ALA A 183 13.61 6.44 -19.85
CA ALA A 183 12.83 5.45 -20.60
C ALA A 183 13.69 4.33 -21.20
N VAL A 184 14.96 4.62 -21.52
CA VAL A 184 15.92 3.62 -21.98
C VAL A 184 16.27 2.61 -20.89
N GLU A 185 16.46 3.06 -19.65
CA GLU A 185 16.76 2.17 -18.52
C GLU A 185 15.53 1.31 -18.19
N VAL A 186 14.35 1.92 -18.15
CA VAL A 186 13.08 1.19 -17.99
C VAL A 186 12.92 0.09 -19.03
N ARG A 187 13.21 0.36 -20.31
CA ARG A 187 13.14 -0.63 -21.38
C ARG A 187 14.16 -1.76 -21.23
N ASP A 188 15.39 -1.41 -20.83
CA ASP A 188 16.48 -2.37 -20.71
C ASP A 188 16.28 -3.28 -19.49
N GLU A 189 15.71 -2.75 -18.40
CA GLU A 189 15.42 -3.49 -17.17
C GLU A 189 14.10 -4.27 -17.23
N HIS A 190 13.11 -3.76 -17.98
CA HIS A 190 11.77 -4.34 -18.14
C HIS A 190 11.38 -4.57 -19.60
N PRO A 191 12.11 -5.43 -20.34
CA PRO A 191 11.80 -5.71 -21.75
C PRO A 191 10.41 -6.34 -21.94
N GLU A 192 9.86 -7.00 -20.92
CA GLU A 192 8.52 -7.60 -20.90
C GLU A 192 7.39 -6.57 -20.88
N ALA A 193 7.66 -5.36 -20.37
CA ALA A 193 6.66 -4.31 -20.25
C ALA A 193 6.44 -3.54 -21.58
N VAL A 194 7.36 -3.67 -22.54
CA VAL A 194 7.30 -2.92 -23.81
C VAL A 194 6.05 -3.30 -24.62
N GLN A 195 5.29 -2.29 -25.02
CA GLN A 195 4.14 -2.48 -25.91
C GLN A 195 4.56 -2.47 -27.39
N GLY A 196 4.58 -3.65 -28.03
CA GLY A 196 4.89 -3.78 -29.46
C GLY A 196 6.26 -3.18 -29.80
N ASP A 197 6.30 -2.26 -30.76
CA ASP A 197 7.52 -1.53 -31.16
C ASP A 197 7.64 -0.15 -30.46
N SER A 198 6.84 0.12 -29.42
CA SER A 198 6.83 1.42 -28.73
C SER A 198 8.14 1.71 -28.01
N LEU A 199 8.61 2.96 -28.09
CA LEU A 199 9.79 3.43 -27.36
C LEU A 199 9.43 4.17 -26.06
N GLY A 200 8.16 4.50 -25.84
CA GLY A 200 7.72 5.35 -24.74
C GLY A 200 6.42 4.92 -24.05
N ILE A 201 5.92 3.71 -24.31
CA ILE A 201 4.74 3.15 -23.63
C ILE A 201 5.09 1.76 -23.12
N PHE A 202 4.87 1.55 -21.82
CA PHE A 202 5.13 0.30 -21.14
C PHE A 202 3.92 -0.09 -20.28
N ASP A 203 3.58 -1.38 -20.28
CA ASP A 203 2.56 -1.95 -19.41
C ASP A 203 3.21 -2.81 -18.33
N PHE A 204 3.10 -2.36 -17.09
CA PHE A 204 3.55 -3.12 -15.95
C PHE A 204 2.42 -3.93 -15.33
N ASP A 205 2.78 -5.08 -14.79
CA ASP A 205 1.92 -5.88 -13.91
C ASP A 205 0.55 -6.24 -14.52
N ARG A 206 0.52 -6.56 -15.83
CA ARG A 206 -0.71 -6.97 -16.53
C ARG A 206 -1.43 -8.09 -15.78
N THR A 207 -2.65 -7.81 -15.36
CA THR A 207 -3.50 -8.69 -14.56
C THR A 207 -4.82 -8.92 -15.29
N PRO A 208 -5.19 -10.16 -15.63
CA PRO A 208 -6.51 -10.48 -16.19
C PRO A 208 -7.64 -10.11 -15.23
N VAL A 209 -8.65 -9.40 -15.75
CA VAL A 209 -9.82 -8.94 -14.99
C VAL A 209 -11.13 -9.46 -15.57
N GLY A 210 -11.09 -10.11 -16.73
CA GLY A 210 -12.30 -10.57 -17.40
C GLY A 210 -12.09 -11.06 -18.83
N VAL A 211 -13.20 -11.42 -19.48
CA VAL A 211 -13.25 -11.76 -20.91
C VAL A 211 -14.47 -11.09 -21.56
N LEU A 212 -14.24 -10.15 -22.47
CA LEU A 212 -15.29 -9.46 -23.21
C LEU A 212 -15.23 -9.88 -24.69
N ASP A 213 -16.35 -10.37 -25.23
CA ASP A 213 -16.48 -10.82 -26.62
C ASP A 213 -15.39 -11.81 -27.08
N GLY A 214 -14.88 -12.62 -26.15
CA GLY A 214 -13.83 -13.61 -26.41
C GLY A 214 -12.41 -13.08 -26.29
N THR A 215 -12.22 -11.79 -26.01
CA THR A 215 -10.92 -11.18 -25.72
C THR A 215 -10.70 -11.06 -24.22
N GLU A 216 -9.50 -11.42 -23.75
CA GLU A 216 -9.10 -11.21 -22.35
C GLU A 216 -8.94 -9.72 -22.04
N LEU A 217 -9.66 -9.26 -21.02
CA LEU A 217 -9.51 -7.93 -20.46
C LEU A 217 -8.40 -7.97 -19.42
N THR A 218 -7.49 -7.01 -19.50
CA THR A 218 -6.39 -6.85 -18.54
C THR A 218 -6.34 -5.43 -18.02
N ASN A 219 -6.02 -5.31 -16.74
CA ASN A 219 -5.57 -4.07 -16.14
C ASN A 219 -4.04 -4.11 -16.00
N SER A 220 -3.41 -2.97 -16.16
CA SER A 220 -1.96 -2.79 -15.98
C SER A 220 -1.67 -1.43 -15.36
N VAL A 221 -0.40 -1.17 -15.06
CA VAL A 221 0.09 0.19 -14.83
C VAL A 221 0.75 0.69 -16.10
N GLY A 222 0.13 1.67 -16.74
CA GLY A 222 0.67 2.31 -17.94
C GLY A 222 1.75 3.30 -17.56
N VAL A 223 2.99 3.05 -17.96
CA VAL A 223 4.12 3.97 -17.82
C VAL A 223 4.33 4.67 -19.16
N LEU A 224 4.30 5.99 -19.13
CA LEU A 224 4.35 6.86 -20.30
C LEU A 224 5.65 7.65 -20.29
N ALA A 225 6.34 7.67 -21.42
CA ALA A 225 7.47 8.54 -21.72
C ALA A 225 7.17 9.22 -23.06
N ASP A 226 6.39 10.30 -23.03
CA ASP A 226 5.85 10.97 -24.23
C ASP A 226 6.95 11.53 -25.15
N ASP A 227 8.14 11.82 -24.59
CA ASP A 227 9.32 12.25 -25.33
C ASP A 227 10.29 11.11 -25.69
N GLU A 228 9.92 9.86 -25.34
CA GLU A 228 10.72 8.63 -25.46
C GLU A 228 12.07 8.64 -24.72
N ILE A 229 12.29 9.65 -23.87
CA ILE A 229 13.55 9.87 -23.14
C ILE A 229 13.32 9.69 -21.64
N THR A 230 12.26 10.29 -21.10
CA THR A 230 11.98 10.34 -19.66
C THR A 230 10.55 9.92 -19.40
N VAL A 231 10.31 9.12 -18.36
CA VAL A 231 8.96 8.80 -17.90
C VAL A 231 8.26 10.10 -17.51
N SER A 232 7.21 10.45 -18.24
CA SER A 232 6.38 11.64 -18.06
C SER A 232 5.16 11.37 -17.18
N GLY A 233 4.71 10.12 -17.06
CA GLY A 233 3.57 9.81 -16.21
C GLY A 233 3.27 8.33 -15.99
N LEU A 234 2.48 8.06 -14.95
CA LEU A 234 1.88 6.76 -14.65
C LEU A 234 0.36 6.86 -14.76
N ARG A 235 -0.29 5.82 -15.28
CA ARG A 235 -1.74 5.70 -15.41
C ARG A 235 -2.18 4.35 -14.86
N ALA A 236 -3.18 4.34 -13.99
CA ALA A 236 -3.73 3.10 -13.46
C ALA A 236 -5.22 3.25 -13.08
N PRO A 237 -6.04 2.21 -13.28
CA PRO A 237 -5.72 1.04 -14.09
C PRO A 237 -5.62 1.43 -15.58
N PHE A 238 -4.63 0.89 -16.28
CA PHE A 238 -4.48 1.04 -17.72
C PHE A 238 -5.09 -0.20 -18.39
N VAL A 239 -6.27 -0.01 -18.98
CA VAL A 239 -7.12 -1.09 -19.49
C VAL A 239 -6.87 -1.31 -20.98
N ASN A 240 -6.73 -2.57 -21.41
CA ASN A 240 -6.51 -2.90 -22.82
C ASN A 240 -7.78 -2.83 -23.70
N TRP A 241 -8.96 -2.66 -23.11
CA TRP A 241 -10.27 -2.62 -23.76
C TRP A 241 -10.57 -3.76 -24.74
N GLY A 242 -9.85 -4.88 -24.61
CA GLY A 242 -10.03 -6.05 -25.48
C GLY A 242 -9.64 -5.83 -26.95
N VAL A 243 -8.72 -4.91 -27.25
CA VAL A 243 -8.14 -4.68 -28.59
C VAL A 243 -6.72 -5.21 -28.76
#